data_AF-A0A0L0UY45-F1
#
_entry.id   AF-A0A0L0UY45-F1
#
_cell.length_a   1.000
_cell.length_b   1.000
_cell.length_c   1.000
_cell.angle_alpha   90.00
_cell.angle_beta   90.00
_cell.angle_gamma   90.00
#
_symmetry.space_group_name_H-M   'P 1'
#
loop_
_entity.id
_entity.type
_entity.pdbx_description
1 polymer ?
#
loop_
_entity_poly.entity_id
_entity_poly.type
_entity_poly.pdbx_seq_one_letter_code
_entity_poly.pdbx_strand_id
1 'polypeptide(L)'
;MTNLDSVINNSMHKTLTRSHYPPSEQNPGVVGDPSGEVKDLPSVVREIREISYFLWAVNVRVLEILGIDRSESSYLAEQTKLINWFVRFVLMRQPPGLKHSPNNSDQGDPLGASKIREALYQKVKDAVHSNDHEVIYKVTLPWSGCSDKPIYVSRRQILINRSVINLLGFYYKNTNKDKWVYKFGEDKYFLLQITNFGHRWIRRKENVAKRNIAKKMSVAMIPWEEPFPTGIPSRRIQNKIKCPNFSYELSVVSTKAKKDKVPQFQDSQVFELNQKHTQEPKLWAWIAWMKLNAKIETPREYQPTPGLQKGLSSYLEESIRGASFDEEDQIAYFRSVINDNDKLSQKLANLFDFLWSINAQFMERLGCERTEEQFVKEQAAVQLYFGSILSQLRQRKGNLDSRAMNDAAQSLFNNPLLEKLDGLMIKGFLHSKDSKARYKLQNPERFILVKTTITTVDLIMAEIVCNILGSYYKNQNLQKWNLLFKLDQHMFDFLIRISSINSNRTMHSFYRGSLFPELKSHNLLPWKKKDEILPRSLPQKVRNRFRDYPGVSLYKLLEEVD
;
A
#
# COMPACT_ATOMS: atom_id res chain seq x y z
N MET A 1 4.48 38.00 -3.24
CA MET A 1 4.96 36.61 -3.04
C MET A 1 6.27 36.68 -2.27
N THR A 2 6.32 36.15 -1.05
CA THR A 2 7.56 36.12 -0.27
C THR A 2 8.52 35.12 -0.92
N ASN A 3 9.71 35.57 -1.33
CA ASN A 3 10.75 34.70 -1.85
C ASN A 3 11.33 33.84 -0.70
N LEU A 4 11.36 32.51 -0.84
CA LEU A 4 11.91 31.60 0.17
C LEU A 4 13.36 31.96 0.52
N ASP A 5 14.17 32.37 -0.46
CA ASP A 5 15.54 32.82 -0.21
C ASP A 5 15.58 34.04 0.73
N SER A 6 14.60 34.95 0.62
CA SER A 6 14.48 36.09 1.53
C SER A 6 14.16 35.64 2.96
N VAL A 7 13.26 34.65 3.12
CA VAL A 7 12.93 34.09 4.44
C VAL A 7 14.16 33.42 5.06
N ILE A 8 14.88 32.60 4.28
CA ILE A 8 16.09 31.91 4.73
C ILE A 8 17.17 32.94 5.12
N ASN A 9 17.46 33.91 4.26
CA ASN A 9 18.47 34.94 4.51
C ASN A 9 18.14 35.79 5.75
N ASN A 10 16.88 36.23 5.88
CA ASN A 10 16.43 36.98 7.04
C ASN A 10 16.53 36.16 8.34
N SER A 11 16.22 34.87 8.28
CA SER A 11 16.35 33.98 9.43
C SER A 11 17.82 33.74 9.82
N MET A 12 18.70 33.51 8.84
CA MET A 12 20.13 33.33 9.08
C MET A 12 20.72 34.59 9.71
N HIS A 13 20.46 35.76 9.12
CA HIS A 13 20.92 37.04 9.66
C HIS A 13 20.44 37.24 11.09
N LYS A 14 19.12 37.11 11.36
CA LYS A 14 18.56 37.26 12.72
C LYS A 14 19.17 36.31 13.74
N THR A 15 19.53 35.10 13.33
CA THR A 15 20.09 34.07 14.22
C THR A 15 21.56 34.38 14.52
N LEU A 16 22.35 34.71 13.50
CA LEU A 16 23.77 35.07 13.63
C LEU A 16 23.99 36.41 14.35
N THR A 17 23.11 37.40 14.17
CA THR A 17 23.21 38.67 14.91
C THR A 17 22.78 38.55 16.37
N ARG A 18 21.92 37.58 16.71
CA ARG A 18 21.55 37.33 18.12
C ARG A 18 22.64 36.57 18.89
N SER A 19 23.57 35.91 18.21
CA SER A 19 24.72 35.25 18.85
C SER A 19 25.92 36.18 19.09
N HIS A 20 25.90 37.44 18.63
CA HIS A 20 27.00 38.40 18.82
C HIS A 20 26.52 39.69 19.52
N TYR A 21 27.10 39.95 20.71
CA TYR A 21 27.05 41.13 21.63
C TYR A 21 25.96 41.18 22.73
N PRO A 22 26.35 41.53 24.00
CA PRO A 22 26.73 42.91 24.37
C PRO A 22 28.23 43.11 24.68
N PRO A 23 28.72 44.38 24.69
CA PRO A 23 30.13 44.71 24.70
C PRO A 23 30.70 44.74 26.11
N SER A 24 31.77 43.99 26.34
CA SER A 24 32.63 44.15 27.52
C SER A 24 34.09 44.12 27.08
N GLU A 25 34.69 45.30 27.20
CA GLU A 25 36.10 45.67 27.35
C GLU A 25 37.18 44.73 26.79
N GLN A 26 37.98 45.33 25.90
CA GLN A 26 39.18 44.79 25.27
C GLN A 26 40.17 44.24 26.33
N ASN A 27 40.50 42.95 26.22
CA ASN A 27 41.76 42.40 26.71
C ASN A 27 42.66 42.13 25.49
N PRO A 28 43.79 42.84 25.32
CA PRO A 28 44.68 42.62 24.19
C PRO A 28 45.60 41.44 24.50
N GLY A 29 45.24 40.23 24.06
CA GLY A 29 46.13 39.09 24.30
C GLY A 29 45.61 37.69 24.00
N VAL A 30 44.77 37.46 23.00
CA VAL A 30 44.59 36.11 22.44
C VAL A 30 44.34 36.23 20.94
N VAL A 31 45.37 36.00 20.13
CA VAL A 31 45.23 35.77 18.69
C VAL A 31 44.75 34.33 18.53
N GLY A 32 43.43 34.14 18.51
CA GLY A 32 42.80 32.91 18.03
C GLY A 32 42.82 32.91 16.50
N ASP A 33 43.31 31.83 15.90
CA ASP A 33 43.35 31.63 14.45
C ASP A 33 41.91 31.63 13.86
N PRO A 34 41.50 32.61 13.04
CA PRO A 34 40.15 32.70 12.47
C PRO A 34 39.89 31.67 11.35
N SER A 35 40.89 30.86 10.97
CA SER A 35 40.86 30.06 9.74
C SER A 35 39.92 28.84 9.78
N GLY A 36 39.51 28.40 10.97
CA GLY A 36 38.59 27.26 11.16
C GLY A 36 37.10 27.60 11.05
N GLU A 37 36.67 28.73 11.63
CA GLU A 37 35.25 29.15 11.68
C GLU A 37 34.68 29.53 10.30
N VAL A 38 35.54 30.00 9.38
CA VAL A 38 35.13 30.48 8.05
C VAL A 38 34.93 29.33 7.04
N LYS A 39 35.50 28.14 7.28
CA LYS A 39 35.43 27.02 6.31
C LYS A 39 34.13 26.20 6.39
N ASP A 40 33.48 26.14 7.54
CA ASP A 40 32.23 25.35 7.72
C ASP A 40 30.96 26.13 7.36
N LEU A 41 30.99 27.47 7.41
CA LEU A 41 29.84 28.32 7.13
C LEU A 41 29.27 28.13 5.71
N PRO A 42 30.07 28.03 4.64
CA PRO A 42 29.56 27.75 3.29
C PRO A 42 28.85 26.39 3.19
N SER A 43 29.36 25.36 3.89
CA SER A 43 28.73 24.03 3.92
C SER A 43 27.38 24.07 4.63
N VAL A 44 27.32 24.74 5.79
CA VAL A 44 26.10 24.90 6.56
C VAL A 44 25.03 25.70 5.80
N VAL A 45 25.44 26.76 5.09
CA VAL A 45 24.53 27.53 4.23
C VAL A 45 23.98 26.66 3.10
N ARG A 46 24.81 25.80 2.50
CA ARG A 46 24.36 24.83 1.48
C ARG A 46 23.33 23.86 2.06
N GLU A 47 23.58 23.30 3.25
CA GLU A 47 22.66 22.40 3.94
C GLU A 47 21.30 23.05 4.20
N ILE A 48 21.32 24.29 4.72
CA ILE A 48 20.11 25.07 4.99
C ILE A 48 19.33 25.29 3.70
N ARG A 49 19.99 25.71 2.62
CA ARG A 49 19.32 26.00 1.35
C ARG A 49 18.71 24.74 0.75
N GLU A 50 19.50 23.68 0.56
CA GLU A 50 19.01 22.45 -0.09
C GLU A 50 17.80 21.87 0.65
N ILE A 51 17.87 21.73 1.98
CA ILE A 51 16.77 21.13 2.76
C ILE A 51 15.56 22.04 2.86
N SER A 52 15.74 23.38 2.91
CA SER A 52 14.62 24.32 3.05
C SER A 52 13.62 24.25 1.89
N TYR A 53 14.08 24.04 0.65
CA TYR A 53 13.19 23.88 -0.51
C TYR A 53 12.29 22.64 -0.38
N PHE A 54 12.88 21.50 0.02
CA PHE A 54 12.11 20.27 0.23
C PHE A 54 11.21 20.37 1.46
N LEU A 55 11.69 20.96 2.56
CA LEU A 55 10.88 21.24 3.75
C LEU A 55 9.66 22.06 3.39
N TRP A 56 9.84 23.17 2.67
CA TRP A 56 8.72 24.01 2.24
C TRP A 56 7.71 23.22 1.41
N ALA A 57 8.19 22.50 0.39
CA ALA A 57 7.35 21.74 -0.52
C ALA A 57 6.56 20.62 0.18
N VAL A 58 7.20 19.84 1.05
CA VAL A 58 6.53 18.79 1.82
C VAL A 58 5.64 19.37 2.90
N ASN A 59 6.01 20.51 3.50
CA ASN A 59 5.18 21.17 4.51
C ASN A 59 3.87 21.71 3.95
N VAL A 60 3.86 22.14 2.68
CA VAL A 60 2.58 22.45 2.00
C VAL A 60 1.59 21.30 2.15
N ARG A 61 2.07 20.05 2.03
CA ARG A 61 1.22 18.87 2.17
C ARG A 61 0.71 18.69 3.60
N VAL A 62 1.57 18.93 4.60
CA VAL A 62 1.16 18.90 6.00
C VAL A 62 0.06 19.93 6.27
N LEU A 63 0.26 21.17 5.83
CA LEU A 63 -0.71 22.25 5.99
C LEU A 63 -2.05 21.95 5.27
N GLU A 64 -2.01 21.37 4.07
CA GLU A 64 -3.24 20.89 3.38
C GLU A 64 -3.98 19.81 4.20
N ILE A 65 -3.25 18.89 4.84
CA ILE A 65 -3.83 17.85 5.70
C ILE A 65 -4.46 18.46 6.96
N LEU A 66 -3.89 19.56 7.43
CA LEU A 66 -4.42 20.40 8.51
C LEU A 66 -5.55 21.33 8.05
N GLY A 67 -5.88 21.36 6.75
CA GLY A 67 -6.99 22.11 6.20
C GLY A 67 -6.70 23.57 5.91
N ILE A 68 -5.44 23.95 5.73
CA ILE A 68 -5.04 25.31 5.33
C ILE A 68 -4.94 25.37 3.80
N ASP A 69 -5.59 26.37 3.20
CA ASP A 69 -5.39 26.70 1.79
C ASP A 69 -4.21 27.66 1.57
N ARG A 70 -3.56 27.58 0.41
CA ARG A 70 -2.40 28.43 0.07
C ARG A 70 -2.75 29.92 -0.02
N SER A 71 -4.02 30.26 -0.22
CA SER A 71 -4.49 31.65 -0.26
C SER A 71 -4.71 32.25 1.13
N GLU A 72 -4.72 31.45 2.19
CA GLU A 72 -4.89 31.94 3.56
C GLU A 72 -3.62 32.60 4.09
N SER A 73 -3.76 33.67 4.86
CA SER A 73 -2.61 34.35 5.51
C SER A 73 -1.86 33.43 6.49
N SER A 74 -2.57 32.48 7.09
CA SER A 74 -2.05 31.44 7.98
C SER A 74 -1.01 30.54 7.29
N TYR A 75 -1.14 30.29 5.98
CA TYR A 75 -0.21 29.46 5.21
C TYR A 75 1.23 29.99 5.26
N LEU A 76 1.43 31.27 4.92
CA LEU A 76 2.77 31.87 4.88
C LEU A 76 3.36 32.02 6.29
N ALA A 77 2.51 32.28 7.29
CA ALA A 77 2.94 32.39 8.68
C ALA A 77 3.50 31.06 9.18
N GLU A 78 2.77 29.96 9.01
CA GLU A 78 3.19 28.62 9.45
C GLU A 78 4.42 28.11 8.66
N GLN A 79 4.51 28.40 7.36
CA GLN A 79 5.70 28.08 6.57
C GLN A 79 6.93 28.83 7.06
N THR A 80 6.79 30.12 7.35
CA THR A 80 7.90 30.97 7.82
C THR A 80 8.37 30.54 9.20
N LYS A 81 7.45 30.17 10.10
CA LYS A 81 7.79 29.60 11.42
C LYS A 81 8.63 28.33 11.29
N LEU A 82 8.22 27.39 10.44
CA LEU A 82 8.98 26.16 10.19
C LEU A 82 10.40 26.45 9.66
N ILE A 83 10.54 27.32 8.66
CA ILE A 83 11.86 27.64 8.09
C ILE A 83 12.74 28.35 9.11
N ASN A 84 12.18 29.29 9.88
CA ASN A 84 12.93 29.95 10.95
C ASN A 84 13.41 28.97 12.01
N TRP A 85 12.55 28.03 12.40
CA TRP A 85 12.91 26.95 13.32
C TRP A 85 14.04 26.08 12.75
N PHE A 86 13.94 25.68 11.48
CA PHE A 86 14.95 24.82 10.84
C PHE A 86 16.31 25.50 10.72
N VAL A 87 16.34 26.77 10.29
CA VAL A 87 17.59 27.55 10.21
C VAL A 87 18.27 27.63 11.59
N ARG A 88 17.49 27.89 12.65
CA ARG A 88 18.01 27.87 14.02
C ARG A 88 18.49 26.49 14.44
N PHE A 89 17.75 25.44 14.08
CA PHE A 89 18.10 24.05 14.39
C PHE A 89 19.47 23.67 13.82
N VAL A 90 19.77 24.08 12.59
CA VAL A 90 21.06 23.83 11.94
C VAL A 90 22.17 24.71 12.52
N LEU A 91 21.94 26.02 12.64
CA LEU A 91 22.97 26.97 13.10
C LEU A 91 23.38 26.77 14.56
N MET A 92 22.45 26.40 15.44
CA MET A 92 22.74 26.18 16.87
C MET A 92 23.50 24.86 17.13
N ARG A 93 23.82 24.08 16.09
CA ARG A 93 24.63 22.85 16.16
C ARG A 93 25.95 22.94 15.39
N GLN A 94 26.41 24.16 15.10
CA GLN A 94 27.79 24.37 14.68
C GLN A 94 28.77 23.82 15.74
N PRO A 95 29.96 23.34 15.32
CA PRO A 95 30.89 22.60 16.18
C PRO A 95 31.24 23.35 17.48
N PRO A 96 31.64 22.62 18.54
CA PRO A 96 31.85 23.16 19.88
C PRO A 96 33.09 24.07 19.93
N GLY A 97 32.94 25.32 19.50
CA GLY A 97 33.88 26.42 19.71
C GLY A 97 33.35 27.53 20.63
N LEU A 98 32.04 27.60 20.90
CA LEU A 98 31.45 28.65 21.73
C LEU A 98 30.77 28.08 22.97
N LYS A 99 31.44 28.25 24.12
CA LYS A 99 30.86 28.10 25.45
C LYS A 99 29.89 29.25 25.72
N HIS A 100 28.64 29.21 25.27
CA HIS A 100 27.57 29.99 25.91
C HIS A 100 26.19 29.33 25.69
N SER A 101 25.65 28.76 26.76
CA SER A 101 24.22 28.51 26.89
C SER A 101 23.74 29.23 28.15
N PRO A 102 22.85 30.24 28.07
CA PRO A 102 22.15 30.73 29.23
C PRO A 102 20.95 29.82 29.53
N ASN A 103 21.01 29.17 30.70
CA ASN A 103 19.94 28.64 31.57
C ASN A 103 18.49 28.63 31.05
N ASN A 104 17.88 27.44 30.93
CA ASN A 104 16.96 26.74 31.88
C ASN A 104 15.51 27.22 31.79
N SER A 105 14.50 26.38 31.56
CA SER A 105 13.96 25.28 32.41
C SER A 105 12.85 24.58 31.57
N ASP A 106 12.39 23.35 31.74
CA ASP A 106 12.22 22.50 32.92
C ASP A 106 12.00 21.02 32.50
N GLN A 107 12.45 20.10 33.36
CA GLN A 107 12.06 18.70 33.57
C GLN A 107 11.83 17.73 32.38
N GLY A 108 12.79 16.79 32.21
CA GLY A 108 12.57 15.50 31.53
C GLY A 108 13.60 15.15 30.45
N ASP A 109 14.67 14.45 30.85
CA ASP A 109 15.72 13.82 30.02
C ASP A 109 16.44 14.70 28.95
N PRO A 110 17.42 15.54 29.37
CA PRO A 110 18.23 16.37 28.47
C PRO A 110 19.14 15.56 27.53
N LEU A 111 19.53 14.33 27.93
CA LEU A 111 20.53 13.55 27.22
C LEU A 111 19.92 12.83 26.00
N GLY A 112 18.70 12.28 26.16
CA GLY A 112 17.95 11.67 25.07
C GLY A 112 17.58 12.68 23.97
N ALA A 113 17.06 13.85 24.34
CA ALA A 113 16.69 14.90 23.39
C ALA A 113 17.90 15.48 22.63
N SER A 114 19.07 15.56 23.26
CA SER A 114 20.30 16.01 22.59
C SER A 114 20.79 15.00 21.56
N LYS A 115 20.77 13.69 21.89
CA LYS A 115 21.14 12.60 20.97
C LYS A 115 20.20 12.49 19.77
N ILE A 116 18.89 12.65 19.98
CA ILE A 116 17.89 12.61 18.89
C ILE A 116 18.12 13.76 17.90
N ARG A 117 18.36 14.97 18.41
CA ARG A 117 18.66 16.13 17.57
C ARG A 117 19.98 15.96 16.81
N GLU A 118 20.99 15.33 17.41
CA GLU A 118 22.27 15.05 16.74
C GLU A 118 22.09 14.05 15.62
N ALA A 119 21.39 12.94 15.89
CA ALA A 119 21.05 11.94 14.88
C ALA A 119 20.23 12.56 13.74
N LEU A 120 19.37 13.54 14.02
CA LEU A 120 18.58 14.23 13.01
C LEU A 120 19.43 15.18 12.15
N TYR A 121 20.35 15.91 12.76
CA TYR A 121 21.32 16.75 12.05
C TYR A 121 22.27 15.92 11.19
N GLN A 122 22.77 14.79 11.71
CA GLN A 122 23.63 13.90 10.94
C GLN A 122 22.90 13.36 9.69
N LYS A 123 21.61 13.01 9.78
CA LYS A 123 20.82 12.63 8.60
C LYS A 123 20.70 13.76 7.57
N VAL A 124 20.62 15.02 8.01
CA VAL A 124 20.63 16.18 7.10
C VAL A 124 21.97 16.28 6.40
N LYS A 125 23.06 16.23 7.17
CA LYS A 125 24.42 16.30 6.65
C LYS A 125 24.69 15.17 5.66
N ASP A 126 24.38 13.93 6.02
CA ASP A 126 24.55 12.75 5.16
C ASP A 126 23.75 12.87 3.86
N ALA A 127 22.52 13.40 3.92
CA ALA A 127 21.68 13.56 2.75
C ALA A 127 22.21 14.61 1.76
N VAL A 128 22.69 15.76 2.27
CA VAL A 128 23.23 16.86 1.45
C VAL A 128 24.58 16.49 0.84
N HIS A 129 25.42 15.77 1.59
CA HIS A 129 26.77 15.37 1.15
C HIS A 129 26.81 14.04 0.39
N SER A 130 25.67 13.37 0.23
CA SER A 130 25.59 12.14 -0.55
C SER A 130 25.81 12.44 -2.03
N ASN A 131 26.83 11.79 -2.62
CA ASN A 131 27.07 11.76 -4.06
C ASN A 131 26.42 10.55 -4.74
N ASP A 132 25.53 9.84 -4.03
CA ASP A 132 24.86 8.66 -4.55
C ASP A 132 23.65 9.07 -5.41
N HIS A 133 23.92 9.23 -6.70
CA HIS A 133 22.93 9.55 -7.72
C HIS A 133 22.29 8.31 -8.35
N GLU A 134 22.51 7.11 -7.80
CA GLU A 134 21.89 5.90 -8.31
C GLU A 134 20.37 6.02 -8.28
N VAL A 135 19.74 5.81 -9.44
CA VAL A 135 18.27 5.81 -9.57
C VAL A 135 17.71 4.52 -8.99
N ILE A 136 16.93 4.63 -7.91
CA ILE A 136 16.36 3.47 -7.19
C ILE A 136 14.88 3.28 -7.53
N TYR A 137 14.14 4.37 -7.72
CA TYR A 137 12.72 4.27 -8.06
C TYR A 137 12.38 5.06 -9.31
N LYS A 138 11.40 4.54 -10.04
CA LYS A 138 10.70 5.19 -11.14
C LYS A 138 9.27 5.48 -10.67
N VAL A 139 8.89 6.74 -10.68
CA VAL A 139 7.56 7.20 -10.31
C VAL A 139 6.79 7.54 -11.57
N THR A 140 5.68 6.84 -11.81
CA THR A 140 4.79 7.10 -12.95
C THR A 140 3.47 7.63 -12.41
N LEU A 141 3.14 8.87 -12.73
CA LEU A 141 1.98 9.56 -12.19
C LEU A 141 0.84 9.51 -13.21
N PRO A 142 -0.26 8.77 -12.98
CA PRO A 142 -1.38 8.70 -13.93
C PRO A 142 -2.31 9.92 -13.79
N TRP A 143 -1.75 11.13 -13.66
CA TRP A 143 -2.49 12.35 -13.30
C TRP A 143 -2.82 13.16 -14.55
N SER A 144 -4.09 13.58 -14.71
CA SER A 144 -4.47 14.47 -15.80
C SER A 144 -3.81 15.84 -15.63
N GLY A 145 -2.91 16.22 -16.53
CA GLY A 145 -2.17 17.49 -16.48
C GLY A 145 -0.73 17.38 -15.96
N CYS A 146 -0.26 16.19 -15.55
CA CYS A 146 1.17 15.95 -15.40
C CYS A 146 1.78 15.41 -16.70
N SER A 147 3.07 15.68 -16.87
CA SER A 147 3.85 15.09 -17.96
C SER A 147 3.81 13.56 -17.88
N ASP A 148 3.60 12.88 -19.01
CA ASP A 148 3.69 11.42 -19.12
C ASP A 148 5.11 10.89 -18.86
N LYS A 149 6.10 11.79 -18.73
CA LYS A 149 7.47 11.42 -18.44
C LYS A 149 7.60 10.91 -16.99
N PRO A 150 8.19 9.72 -16.80
CA PRO A 150 8.41 9.18 -15.46
C PRO A 150 9.42 10.03 -14.69
N ILE A 151 9.18 10.17 -13.38
CA ILE A 151 10.09 10.84 -12.45
C ILE A 151 11.01 9.79 -11.86
N TYR A 152 12.32 9.99 -11.99
CA TYR A 152 13.31 9.09 -11.41
C TYR A 152 13.75 9.62 -10.05
N VAL A 153 13.77 8.74 -9.06
CA VAL A 153 14.14 9.06 -7.68
C VAL A 153 15.47 8.38 -7.35
N SER A 154 16.48 9.19 -7.08
CA SER A 154 17.81 8.71 -6.70
C SER A 154 17.94 8.36 -5.22
N ARG A 155 19.02 7.65 -4.86
CA ARG A 155 19.36 7.37 -3.46
C ARG A 155 19.52 8.66 -2.65
N ARG A 156 20.24 9.66 -3.18
CA ARG A 156 20.35 10.98 -2.55
C ARG A 156 18.98 11.59 -2.27
N GLN A 157 18.06 11.58 -3.25
CA GLN A 157 16.71 12.13 -3.06
C GLN A 157 15.91 11.36 -1.99
N ILE A 158 16.09 10.04 -1.86
CA ILE A 158 15.49 9.25 -0.77
C ILE A 158 16.04 9.69 0.59
N LEU A 159 17.34 9.96 0.70
CA LEU A 159 17.95 10.46 1.93
C LEU A 159 17.40 11.83 2.30
N ILE A 160 17.32 12.76 1.33
CA ILE A 160 16.72 14.08 1.52
C ILE A 160 15.26 13.95 1.99
N ASN A 161 14.45 13.13 1.32
CA ASN A 161 13.05 12.90 1.69
C ASN A 161 12.92 12.34 3.13
N ARG A 162 13.77 11.39 3.50
CA ARG A 162 13.81 10.83 4.86
C ARG A 162 14.17 11.90 5.89
N SER A 163 15.17 12.73 5.61
CA SER A 163 15.60 13.81 6.52
C SER A 163 14.50 14.85 6.69
N VAL A 164 13.86 15.28 5.60
CA VAL A 164 12.74 16.23 5.60
C VAL A 164 11.54 15.72 6.38
N ILE A 165 11.12 14.47 6.18
CA ILE A 165 10.00 13.87 6.94
C ILE A 165 10.34 13.79 8.43
N ASN A 166 11.56 13.39 8.79
CA ASN A 166 11.98 13.33 10.18
C ASN A 166 12.01 14.72 10.82
N LEU A 167 12.47 15.75 10.09
CA LEU A 167 12.46 17.14 10.56
C LEU A 167 11.05 17.66 10.78
N LEU A 168 10.12 17.42 9.84
CA LEU A 168 8.73 17.81 9.98
C LEU A 168 8.06 17.09 11.15
N GLY A 169 8.26 15.77 11.25
CA GLY A 169 7.74 14.98 12.37
C GLY A 169 8.28 15.50 13.71
N PHE A 170 9.57 15.79 13.78
CA PHE A 170 10.20 16.37 14.97
C PHE A 170 9.65 17.76 15.30
N TYR A 171 9.51 18.65 14.32
CA TYR A 171 8.96 19.99 14.53
C TYR A 171 7.51 19.92 15.03
N TYR A 172 6.61 19.32 14.25
CA TYR A 172 5.17 19.31 14.58
C TYR A 172 4.89 18.61 15.92
N LYS A 173 5.58 17.49 16.19
CA LYS A 173 5.39 16.71 17.43
C LYS A 173 5.90 17.43 18.68
N ASN A 174 7.06 18.08 18.59
CA ASN A 174 7.65 18.77 19.75
C ASN A 174 7.07 20.17 19.97
N THR A 175 6.58 20.82 18.91
CA THR A 175 5.91 22.11 19.03
C THR A 175 4.53 21.98 19.67
N ASN A 176 3.75 20.94 19.32
CA ASN A 176 2.45 20.71 19.95
C ASN A 176 2.08 19.22 19.97
N LYS A 177 2.42 18.56 21.08
CA LYS A 177 2.19 17.11 21.26
C LYS A 177 0.71 16.74 21.27
N ASP A 178 -0.14 17.60 21.83
CA ASP A 178 -1.58 17.31 21.94
C ASP A 178 -2.27 17.36 20.58
N LYS A 179 -1.97 18.38 19.77
CA LYS A 179 -2.44 18.45 18.37
C LYS A 179 -1.87 17.32 17.53
N TRP A 180 -0.61 16.94 17.76
CA TRP A 180 0.00 15.78 17.09
C TRP A 180 -0.75 14.48 17.40
N VAL A 181 -0.97 14.17 18.69
CA VAL A 181 -1.69 12.95 19.10
C VAL A 181 -3.12 12.97 18.60
N TYR A 182 -3.80 14.12 18.64
CA TYR A 182 -5.16 14.27 18.12
C TYR A 182 -5.25 14.01 16.60
N LYS A 183 -4.31 14.55 15.82
CA LYS A 183 -4.39 14.53 14.35
C LYS A 183 -3.75 13.29 13.72
N PHE A 184 -2.59 12.89 14.24
CA PHE A 184 -1.75 11.85 13.66
C PHE A 184 -1.66 10.61 14.55
N GLY A 185 -1.69 10.76 15.88
CA GLY A 185 -1.52 9.65 16.81
C GLY A 185 -0.08 9.13 16.80
N GLU A 186 0.15 7.94 16.22
CA GLU A 186 1.48 7.35 16.04
C GLU A 186 2.25 7.98 14.87
N ASP A 187 3.59 8.00 14.98
CA ASP A 187 4.48 8.61 13.99
C ASP A 187 4.35 8.00 12.59
N LYS A 188 4.03 6.71 12.49
CA LYS A 188 3.79 6.04 11.20
C LYS A 188 2.60 6.65 10.44
N TYR A 189 1.55 7.09 11.14
CA TYR A 189 0.35 7.63 10.51
C TYR A 189 0.57 9.04 9.97
N PHE A 190 1.51 9.81 10.55
CA PHE A 190 1.93 11.08 9.98
C PHE A 190 2.51 10.86 8.57
N LEU A 191 3.47 9.94 8.42
CA LEU A 191 4.05 9.59 7.13
C LEU A 191 2.98 9.11 6.14
N LEU A 192 2.12 8.16 6.57
CA LEU A 192 1.08 7.60 5.72
C LEU A 192 0.06 8.65 5.25
N GLN A 193 -0.30 9.63 6.09
CA GLN A 193 -1.20 10.72 5.70
C GLN A 193 -0.55 11.65 4.66
N ILE A 194 0.74 11.96 4.82
CA ILE A 194 1.50 12.79 3.87
C ILE A 194 1.60 12.12 2.51
N THR A 195 1.91 10.81 2.49
CA THR A 195 2.10 10.03 1.25
C THR A 195 0.79 9.61 0.58
N ASN A 196 -0.37 9.82 1.22
CA ASN A 196 -1.66 9.46 0.63
C ASN A 196 -2.11 10.46 -0.44
N PHE A 197 -1.67 10.26 -1.68
CA PHE A 197 -2.15 10.94 -2.87
C PHE A 197 -3.39 10.24 -3.44
N GLY A 198 -4.53 10.30 -2.74
CA GLY A 198 -5.77 9.64 -3.20
C GLY A 198 -6.33 10.19 -4.52
N HIS A 199 -7.32 9.50 -5.11
CA HIS A 199 -7.96 9.84 -6.41
C HIS A 199 -8.43 11.30 -6.58
N ARG A 200 -8.69 12.03 -5.48
CA ARG A 200 -9.12 13.44 -5.52
C ARG A 200 -8.00 14.40 -5.88
N TRP A 201 -6.74 14.03 -5.66
CA TRP A 201 -5.57 14.81 -6.11
C TRP A 201 -5.34 14.59 -7.61
N ILE A 202 -5.56 13.36 -8.10
CA ILE A 202 -5.42 12.93 -9.50
C ILE A 202 -6.32 13.72 -10.47
N ARG A 203 -7.46 14.25 -9.99
CA ARG A 203 -8.46 15.00 -10.79
C ARG A 203 -8.66 16.45 -10.31
N ARG A 204 -7.64 17.10 -9.76
CA ARG A 204 -7.77 18.49 -9.28
C ARG A 204 -8.06 19.45 -10.43
N LYS A 205 -9.33 19.86 -10.58
CA LYS A 205 -9.65 21.26 -10.92
C LYS A 205 -9.59 22.05 -9.62
N GLU A 206 -8.85 23.15 -9.58
CA GLU A 206 -8.58 23.98 -8.38
C GLU A 206 -9.83 24.30 -7.54
N ASN A 207 -11.01 24.33 -8.15
CA ASN A 207 -12.28 24.69 -7.52
C ASN A 207 -12.87 23.66 -6.53
N VAL A 208 -12.46 22.37 -6.55
CA VAL A 208 -13.03 21.32 -5.67
C VAL A 208 -12.37 21.29 -4.28
N ALA A 209 -11.18 21.88 -4.13
CA ALA A 209 -10.49 22.00 -2.85
C ALA A 209 -11.27 22.88 -1.86
N LYS A 210 -11.81 24.00 -2.34
CA LYS A 210 -12.54 25.01 -1.54
C LYS A 210 -13.72 24.43 -0.75
N ARG A 211 -14.51 23.51 -1.34
CA ARG A 211 -15.72 22.95 -0.69
C ARG A 211 -15.43 21.82 0.31
N ASN A 212 -14.30 21.12 0.18
CA ASN A 212 -13.98 19.96 1.04
C ASN A 212 -13.18 20.33 2.28
N ILE A 213 -12.41 21.42 2.23
CA ILE A 213 -11.61 21.93 3.35
C ILE A 213 -12.55 22.47 4.45
N ALA A 214 -13.57 23.25 4.08
CA ALA A 214 -14.54 23.83 5.00
C ALA A 214 -15.39 22.80 5.79
N LYS A 215 -15.55 21.56 5.29
CA LYS A 215 -16.39 20.54 5.93
C LYS A 215 -15.67 19.61 6.91
N LYS A 216 -14.32 19.63 6.98
CA LYS A 216 -13.56 18.58 7.67
C LYS A 216 -12.97 18.95 9.03
N MET A 217 -12.95 20.22 9.42
CA MET A 217 -12.34 20.65 10.69
C MET A 217 -13.31 21.53 11.49
N SER A 218 -13.96 20.93 12.49
CA SER A 218 -14.74 21.67 13.49
C SER A 218 -13.87 22.28 14.61
N VAL A 219 -12.55 22.18 14.49
CA VAL A 219 -11.56 22.63 15.48
C VAL A 219 -10.46 23.38 14.75
N ALA A 220 -10.17 24.61 15.17
CA ALA A 220 -9.04 25.38 14.66
C ALA A 220 -7.72 24.66 15.01
N MET A 221 -7.03 24.13 14.00
CA MET A 221 -5.71 23.47 14.17
C MET A 221 -4.56 24.47 14.23
N ILE A 222 -4.78 25.68 13.75
CA ILE A 222 -3.77 26.70 13.49
C ILE A 222 -4.14 27.97 14.25
N PRO A 223 -3.18 28.70 14.84
CA PRO A 223 -1.72 28.47 14.82
C PRO A 223 -1.27 27.15 15.46
N TRP A 224 -0.28 26.44 14.88
CA TRP A 224 0.08 25.10 15.38
C TRP A 224 0.67 25.15 16.80
N GLU A 225 1.49 26.16 17.07
CA GLU A 225 2.14 26.43 18.36
C GLU A 225 1.15 26.68 19.51
N GLU A 226 -0.06 27.14 19.21
CA GLU A 226 -1.06 27.44 20.24
C GLU A 226 -1.78 26.16 20.73
N PRO A 227 -2.17 26.09 22.01
CA PRO A 227 -2.96 24.98 22.53
C PRO A 227 -4.36 24.93 21.88
N PHE A 228 -5.12 23.87 22.15
CA PHE A 228 -6.51 23.81 21.70
C PHE A 228 -7.34 24.95 22.33
N PRO A 229 -8.29 25.55 21.59
CA PRO A 229 -9.31 26.41 22.21
C PRO A 229 -10.02 25.63 23.32
N THR A 230 -10.16 26.25 24.49
CA THR A 230 -10.79 25.65 25.69
C THR A 230 -12.18 25.09 25.37
N GLY A 231 -12.43 23.81 25.71
CA GLY A 231 -13.75 23.17 25.55
C GLY A 231 -13.81 21.88 24.72
N ILE A 232 -12.68 21.32 24.26
CA ILE A 232 -12.66 20.05 23.53
C ILE A 232 -12.51 18.87 24.52
N PRO A 233 -13.49 17.96 24.66
CA PRO A 233 -13.36 16.84 25.57
C PRO A 233 -12.30 15.85 25.08
N SER A 234 -11.29 15.61 25.93
CA SER A 234 -10.16 14.69 25.73
C SER A 234 -10.58 13.24 25.37
N ARG A 235 -11.86 12.88 25.57
CA ARG A 235 -12.43 11.56 25.23
C ARG A 235 -12.65 11.30 23.74
N ARG A 236 -12.59 12.29 22.84
CA ARG A 236 -12.71 12.04 21.37
C ARG A 236 -11.41 11.56 20.70
N ILE A 237 -10.29 11.53 21.44
CA ILE A 237 -8.93 11.39 20.91
C ILE A 237 -8.59 9.95 20.47
N GLN A 238 -9.26 8.92 21.00
CA GLN A 238 -8.79 7.54 20.83
C GLN A 238 -9.36 6.75 19.64
N ASN A 239 -10.45 7.18 18.98
CA ASN A 239 -11.20 6.27 18.10
C ASN A 239 -11.39 6.72 16.63
N LYS A 240 -10.60 7.69 16.12
CA LYS A 240 -10.83 8.25 14.77
C LYS A 240 -9.68 8.26 13.79
N ILE A 241 -8.55 7.61 14.07
CA ILE A 241 -7.60 7.31 12.99
C ILE A 241 -8.14 6.09 12.25
N LYS A 242 -9.19 6.33 11.44
CA LYS A 242 -9.55 5.43 10.35
C LYS A 242 -8.29 5.32 9.53
N CYS A 243 -7.60 4.16 9.52
CA CYS A 243 -6.67 3.85 8.45
C CYS A 243 -7.41 4.12 7.14
N PRO A 244 -7.12 5.21 6.42
CA PRO A 244 -7.56 5.34 5.05
C PRO A 244 -7.08 4.08 4.31
N ASN A 245 -7.89 3.54 3.40
CA ASN A 245 -7.36 2.65 2.38
C ASN A 245 -6.28 3.44 1.63
N PHE A 246 -5.02 3.17 1.94
CA PHE A 246 -3.88 3.83 1.33
C PHE A 246 -3.57 3.12 0.01
N SER A 247 -3.49 3.87 -1.08
CA SER A 247 -3.28 3.36 -2.43
C SER A 247 -2.02 3.98 -3.06
N TYR A 248 -0.93 4.08 -2.30
CA TYR A 248 0.31 4.71 -2.78
C TYR A 248 1.17 3.80 -3.66
N GLU A 249 0.89 2.49 -3.65
CA GLU A 249 1.65 1.48 -4.40
C GLU A 249 1.44 1.57 -5.91
N LEU A 250 0.44 2.34 -6.37
CA LEU A 250 0.05 2.47 -7.79
C LEU A 250 0.97 3.35 -8.65
N SER A 251 2.06 3.90 -8.11
CA SER A 251 2.85 4.90 -8.85
C SER A 251 4.35 4.87 -8.60
N VAL A 252 4.88 4.07 -7.67
CA VAL A 252 6.32 4.04 -7.34
C VAL A 252 6.88 2.64 -7.56
N VAL A 253 7.79 2.50 -8.52
CA VAL A 253 8.34 1.21 -8.96
C VAL A 253 9.84 1.18 -8.69
N SER A 254 10.35 0.10 -8.13
CA SER A 254 11.81 -0.08 -8.02
C SER A 254 12.41 -0.25 -9.43
N THR A 255 13.42 0.55 -9.78
CA THR A 255 14.22 0.32 -11.00
C THR A 255 15.09 -0.91 -10.86
N LYS A 256 15.41 -1.30 -9.62
CA LYS A 256 16.01 -2.59 -9.25
C LYS A 256 14.92 -3.63 -9.01
N ALA A 257 13.95 -3.76 -9.91
CA ALA A 257 13.22 -5.01 -9.99
C ALA A 257 14.29 -6.07 -10.27
N LYS A 258 14.74 -6.76 -9.21
CA LYS A 258 15.62 -7.90 -9.38
C LYS A 258 14.91 -8.76 -10.41
N LYS A 259 15.63 -9.14 -11.47
CA LYS A 259 15.28 -10.36 -12.20
C LYS A 259 15.50 -11.50 -11.22
N ASP A 260 14.69 -11.56 -10.17
CA ASP A 260 14.62 -12.71 -9.30
C ASP A 260 14.29 -13.85 -10.26
N LYS A 261 15.16 -14.85 -10.30
CA LYS A 261 14.89 -16.07 -11.07
C LYS A 261 13.46 -16.48 -10.72
N VAL A 262 12.62 -16.69 -11.74
CA VAL A 262 11.22 -17.11 -11.54
C VAL A 262 11.25 -18.22 -10.48
N PRO A 263 10.61 -18.02 -9.31
CA PRO A 263 10.68 -18.99 -8.25
C PRO A 263 10.21 -20.34 -8.78
N GLN A 264 10.98 -21.40 -8.55
CA GLN A 264 10.51 -22.73 -8.89
C GLN A 264 9.42 -23.09 -7.88
N PHE A 265 8.20 -23.27 -8.38
CA PHE A 265 7.07 -23.71 -7.57
C PHE A 265 7.02 -25.23 -7.55
N GLN A 266 6.99 -25.80 -6.34
CA GLN A 266 6.80 -27.24 -6.15
C GLN A 266 5.35 -27.48 -5.72
N ASP A 267 4.54 -27.98 -6.64
CA ASP A 267 3.14 -28.33 -6.39
C ASP A 267 3.05 -29.82 -6.03
N SER A 268 3.21 -30.14 -4.76
CA SER A 268 3.16 -31.52 -4.25
C SER A 268 1.82 -31.87 -3.60
N GLN A 269 1.05 -30.84 -3.21
CA GLN A 269 -0.20 -30.97 -2.49
C GLN A 269 -1.35 -30.53 -3.39
N VAL A 270 -2.37 -31.38 -3.50
CA VAL A 270 -3.58 -31.03 -4.24
C VAL A 270 -4.50 -30.21 -3.34
N PHE A 271 -4.97 -29.06 -3.82
CA PHE A 271 -6.03 -28.30 -3.18
C PHE A 271 -7.38 -28.78 -3.70
N GLU A 272 -8.17 -29.44 -2.83
CA GLU A 272 -9.44 -30.06 -3.21
C GLU A 272 -10.59 -29.57 -2.34
N LEU A 273 -11.67 -29.15 -2.99
CA LEU A 273 -12.88 -28.70 -2.32
C LEU A 273 -13.96 -29.78 -2.42
N ASN A 274 -14.76 -29.91 -1.36
CA ASN A 274 -15.84 -30.88 -1.32
C ASN A 274 -16.91 -30.56 -2.38
N GLN A 275 -17.32 -31.57 -3.14
CA GLN A 275 -18.27 -31.44 -4.26
C GLN A 275 -19.60 -30.76 -3.88
N LYS A 276 -20.09 -31.01 -2.65
CA LYS A 276 -21.34 -30.42 -2.14
C LYS A 276 -21.30 -28.88 -2.06
N HIS A 277 -20.13 -28.30 -1.77
CA HIS A 277 -19.97 -26.85 -1.63
C HIS A 277 -19.52 -26.18 -2.94
N THR A 278 -18.75 -26.87 -3.77
CA THR A 278 -18.36 -26.34 -5.10
C THR A 278 -19.56 -26.19 -6.04
N GLN A 279 -20.61 -27.00 -5.85
CA GLN A 279 -21.82 -26.94 -6.65
C GLN A 279 -22.80 -25.81 -6.26
N GLU A 280 -22.61 -25.13 -5.13
CA GLU A 280 -23.52 -24.07 -4.68
C GLU A 280 -23.08 -22.68 -5.20
N PRO A 281 -23.74 -22.11 -6.24
CA PRO A 281 -23.24 -20.90 -6.89
C PRO A 281 -23.35 -19.64 -6.01
N LYS A 282 -24.21 -19.66 -4.99
CA LYS A 282 -24.33 -18.59 -3.99
C LYS A 282 -23.05 -18.39 -3.19
N LEU A 283 -22.29 -19.46 -2.91
CA LEU A 283 -21.03 -19.37 -2.18
C LEU A 283 -19.95 -18.68 -3.02
N TRP A 284 -19.88 -18.99 -4.31
CA TRP A 284 -19.00 -18.32 -5.26
C TRP A 284 -19.37 -16.85 -5.45
N ALA A 285 -20.66 -16.50 -5.38
CA ALA A 285 -21.12 -15.12 -5.44
C ALA A 285 -20.55 -14.28 -4.28
N TRP A 286 -20.47 -14.86 -3.08
CA TRP A 286 -19.85 -14.19 -1.93
C TRP A 286 -18.35 -13.92 -2.16
N ILE A 287 -17.62 -14.87 -2.74
CA ILE A 287 -16.19 -14.67 -3.06
C ILE A 287 -16.04 -13.63 -4.18
N ALA A 288 -16.84 -13.71 -5.23
CA ALA A 288 -16.84 -12.72 -6.32
C ALA A 288 -17.12 -11.30 -5.82
N TRP A 289 -18.02 -11.18 -4.85
CA TRP A 289 -18.36 -9.89 -4.25
C TRP A 289 -17.17 -9.19 -3.59
N MET A 290 -16.16 -9.93 -3.12
CA MET A 290 -14.93 -9.35 -2.59
C MET A 290 -14.29 -8.39 -3.61
N LYS A 291 -14.23 -8.76 -4.89
CA LYS A 291 -13.71 -7.88 -5.95
C LYS A 291 -14.67 -6.73 -6.24
N LEU A 292 -15.95 -7.06 -6.42
CA LEU A 292 -16.98 -6.11 -6.86
C LEU A 292 -17.25 -4.99 -5.84
N ASN A 293 -17.06 -5.26 -4.54
CA ASN A 293 -17.22 -4.26 -3.47
C ASN A 293 -15.95 -3.43 -3.25
N ALA A 294 -14.78 -4.05 -3.34
CA ALA A 294 -13.59 -3.48 -2.72
C ALA A 294 -12.97 -2.30 -3.48
N LYS A 295 -13.34 -2.06 -4.76
CA LYS A 295 -12.70 -1.05 -5.65
C LYS A 295 -11.17 -1.11 -5.58
N ILE A 296 -10.62 -2.32 -5.38
CA ILE A 296 -9.19 -2.59 -5.41
C ILE A 296 -8.92 -3.14 -6.79
N GLU A 297 -8.21 -2.36 -7.59
CA GLU A 297 -7.74 -2.77 -8.92
C GLU A 297 -6.26 -3.14 -8.82
N THR A 298 -5.82 -4.01 -9.72
CA THR A 298 -4.41 -4.37 -9.84
C THR A 298 -3.63 -3.15 -10.33
N PRO A 299 -2.55 -2.74 -9.66
CA PRO A 299 -1.71 -1.65 -10.13
C PRO A 299 -1.15 -1.96 -11.52
N ARG A 300 -0.91 -0.92 -12.33
CA ARG A 300 -0.49 -1.06 -13.74
C ARG A 300 0.78 -1.88 -13.91
N GLU A 301 1.66 -1.84 -12.92
CA GLU A 301 2.93 -2.57 -12.89
C GLU A 301 2.76 -4.07 -12.71
N TYR A 302 1.65 -4.47 -12.09
CA TYR A 302 1.27 -5.83 -11.80
C TYR A 302 0.16 -6.32 -12.73
N GLN A 303 -0.22 -5.51 -13.72
CA GLN A 303 -1.09 -5.94 -14.81
C GLN A 303 -0.36 -6.95 -15.70
N PRO A 304 -1.10 -7.76 -16.48
CA PRO A 304 -0.52 -8.78 -17.33
C PRO A 304 0.53 -8.22 -18.27
N THR A 305 1.70 -8.86 -18.32
CA THR A 305 2.75 -8.48 -19.27
C THR A 305 2.36 -8.89 -20.70
N PRO A 306 2.87 -8.20 -21.74
CA PRO A 306 2.64 -8.62 -23.12
C PRO A 306 3.10 -10.06 -23.40
N GLY A 307 4.16 -10.52 -22.72
CA GLY A 307 4.62 -11.91 -22.80
C GLY A 307 3.61 -12.91 -22.24
N LEU A 308 2.94 -12.56 -21.12
CA LEU A 308 1.88 -13.39 -20.54
C LEU A 308 0.63 -13.40 -21.42
N GLN A 309 0.26 -12.26 -22.00
CA GLN A 309 -0.85 -12.16 -22.96
C GLN A 309 -0.60 -13.03 -24.19
N LYS A 310 0.60 -12.98 -24.76
CA LYS A 310 1.00 -13.86 -25.87
C LYS A 310 0.94 -15.33 -25.46
N GLY A 311 1.45 -15.67 -24.27
CA GLY A 311 1.39 -17.03 -23.73
C GLY A 311 -0.04 -17.55 -23.57
N LEU A 312 -0.96 -16.70 -23.10
CA LEU A 312 -2.38 -16.99 -23.00
C LEU A 312 -3.01 -17.17 -24.39
N SER A 313 -2.72 -16.28 -25.35
CA SER A 313 -3.20 -16.40 -26.74
C SER A 313 -2.84 -17.76 -27.33
N SER A 314 -1.56 -18.16 -27.22
CA SER A 314 -1.10 -19.46 -27.71
C SER A 314 -1.81 -20.63 -27.02
N TYR A 315 -1.99 -20.58 -25.71
CA TYR A 315 -2.74 -21.61 -24.98
C TYR A 315 -4.21 -21.71 -25.44
N LEU A 316 -4.89 -20.57 -25.64
CA LEU A 316 -6.27 -20.54 -26.10
C LEU A 316 -6.39 -21.03 -27.55
N GLU A 317 -5.43 -20.71 -28.42
CA GLU A 317 -5.35 -21.22 -29.79
C GLU A 317 -5.18 -22.75 -29.83
N GLU A 318 -4.28 -23.29 -29.00
CA GLU A 318 -4.10 -24.74 -28.85
C GLU A 318 -5.37 -25.41 -28.29
N SER A 319 -6.06 -24.75 -27.37
CA SER A 319 -7.33 -25.22 -26.82
C SER A 319 -8.44 -25.27 -27.88
N ILE A 320 -8.41 -24.38 -28.89
CA ILE A 320 -9.34 -24.47 -30.03
C ILE A 320 -9.06 -25.71 -30.87
N ARG A 321 -7.78 -25.99 -31.16
CA ARG A 321 -7.36 -27.08 -32.05
C ARG A 321 -7.69 -28.45 -31.47
N GLY A 322 -7.62 -28.60 -30.15
CA GLY A 322 -7.80 -29.88 -29.45
C GLY A 322 -9.20 -30.14 -28.90
N ALA A 323 -10.17 -29.23 -29.07
CA ALA A 323 -11.51 -29.38 -28.47
C ALA A 323 -12.59 -29.65 -29.52
N SER A 324 -13.48 -30.59 -29.20
CA SER A 324 -14.80 -30.74 -29.81
C SER A 324 -15.75 -29.74 -29.12
N PHE A 325 -15.80 -28.49 -29.60
CA PHE A 325 -16.86 -27.59 -29.15
C PHE A 325 -18.16 -28.00 -29.82
N ASP A 326 -19.24 -28.03 -29.06
CA ASP A 326 -20.55 -28.49 -29.54
C ASP A 326 -21.23 -27.47 -30.49
N GLU A 327 -20.76 -26.22 -30.53
CA GLU A 327 -21.36 -25.12 -31.29
C GLU A 327 -20.31 -24.30 -32.06
N GLU A 328 -20.45 -24.18 -33.39
CA GLU A 328 -19.54 -23.38 -34.25
C GLU A 328 -19.49 -21.89 -33.84
N ASP A 329 -20.61 -21.35 -33.33
CA ASP A 329 -20.71 -19.97 -32.86
C ASP A 329 -19.80 -19.69 -31.65
N GLN A 330 -19.61 -20.67 -30.77
CA GLN A 330 -18.70 -20.55 -29.62
C GLN A 330 -17.24 -20.50 -30.08
N ILE A 331 -16.87 -21.31 -31.07
CA ILE A 331 -15.54 -21.28 -31.69
C ILE A 331 -15.31 -19.92 -32.37
N ALA A 332 -16.28 -19.43 -33.12
CA ALA A 332 -16.20 -18.14 -33.80
C ALA A 332 -16.01 -16.99 -32.81
N TYR A 333 -16.78 -16.97 -31.71
CA TYR A 333 -16.61 -15.99 -30.64
C TYR A 333 -15.23 -16.12 -29.96
N PHE A 334 -14.78 -17.33 -29.65
CA PHE A 334 -13.48 -17.54 -29.01
C PHE A 334 -12.33 -17.05 -29.89
N ARG A 335 -12.38 -17.33 -31.21
CA ARG A 335 -11.45 -16.77 -32.19
C ARG A 335 -11.52 -15.24 -32.22
N SER A 336 -12.71 -14.65 -32.13
CA SER A 336 -12.86 -13.19 -32.06
C SER A 336 -12.21 -12.57 -30.81
N VAL A 337 -12.19 -13.29 -29.68
CA VAL A 337 -11.54 -12.85 -28.45
C VAL A 337 -10.01 -12.95 -28.57
N ILE A 338 -9.50 -14.01 -29.19
CA ILE A 338 -8.06 -14.22 -29.41
C ILE A 338 -7.49 -13.19 -30.39
N ASN A 339 -8.20 -12.95 -31.50
CA ASN A 339 -7.75 -12.03 -32.55
C ASN A 339 -7.86 -10.54 -32.14
N ASP A 340 -8.68 -10.25 -31.13
CA ASP A 340 -8.87 -8.91 -30.57
C ASP A 340 -8.02 -8.74 -29.30
N ASN A 341 -6.81 -8.23 -29.49
CA ASN A 341 -5.84 -7.99 -28.42
C ASN A 341 -6.42 -7.17 -27.26
N ASP A 342 -7.32 -6.22 -27.54
CA ASP A 342 -7.92 -5.38 -26.51
C ASP A 342 -8.92 -6.18 -25.67
N LYS A 343 -9.77 -7.02 -26.30
CA LYS A 343 -10.69 -7.92 -25.58
C LYS A 343 -9.94 -8.94 -24.74
N LEU A 344 -8.89 -9.57 -25.28
CA LEU A 344 -8.08 -10.53 -24.54
C LEU A 344 -7.40 -9.86 -23.34
N SER A 345 -6.83 -8.67 -23.58
CA SER A 345 -6.19 -7.86 -22.54
C SER A 345 -7.18 -7.49 -21.43
N GLN A 346 -8.40 -7.08 -21.77
CA GLN A 346 -9.45 -6.75 -20.80
C GLN A 346 -9.89 -7.95 -19.97
N LYS A 347 -10.11 -9.12 -20.60
CA LYS A 347 -10.49 -10.34 -19.87
C LYS A 347 -9.37 -10.78 -18.91
N LEU A 348 -8.11 -10.71 -19.35
CA LEU A 348 -6.97 -11.06 -18.52
C LEU A 348 -6.74 -10.05 -17.39
N ALA A 349 -6.87 -8.75 -17.66
CA ALA A 349 -6.81 -7.70 -16.65
C ALA A 349 -7.89 -7.90 -15.58
N ASN A 350 -9.12 -8.25 -15.98
CA ASN A 350 -10.20 -8.53 -15.04
C ASN A 350 -9.86 -9.74 -14.14
N LEU A 351 -9.30 -10.83 -14.69
CA LEU A 351 -8.85 -11.97 -13.87
C LEU A 351 -7.76 -11.55 -12.87
N PHE A 352 -6.81 -10.72 -13.30
CA PHE A 352 -5.78 -10.15 -12.42
C PHE A 352 -6.39 -9.29 -11.31
N ASP A 353 -7.40 -8.47 -11.60
CA ASP A 353 -8.12 -7.67 -10.61
C ASP A 353 -8.84 -8.53 -9.58
N PHE A 354 -9.45 -9.64 -10.01
CA PHE A 354 -10.00 -10.62 -9.08
C PHE A 354 -8.91 -11.23 -8.20
N LEU A 355 -7.80 -11.67 -8.79
CA LEU A 355 -6.68 -12.29 -8.06
C LEU A 355 -6.10 -11.32 -7.03
N TRP A 356 -5.79 -10.10 -7.45
CA TRP A 356 -5.22 -9.05 -6.61
C TRP A 356 -6.16 -8.65 -5.48
N SER A 357 -7.45 -8.41 -5.79
CA SER A 357 -8.43 -7.93 -4.81
C SER A 357 -8.78 -8.98 -3.76
N ILE A 358 -8.97 -10.24 -4.17
CA ILE A 358 -9.26 -11.34 -3.25
C ILE A 358 -8.03 -11.62 -2.38
N ASN A 359 -6.84 -11.69 -2.98
CA ASN A 359 -5.60 -11.92 -2.23
C ASN A 359 -5.29 -10.78 -1.25
N ALA A 360 -5.56 -9.53 -1.64
CA ALA A 360 -5.36 -8.36 -0.78
C ALA A 360 -6.20 -8.47 0.50
N GLN A 361 -7.47 -8.86 0.35
CA GLN A 361 -8.38 -9.05 1.47
C GLN A 361 -8.02 -10.28 2.30
N PHE A 362 -7.54 -11.35 1.67
CA PHE A 362 -7.01 -12.53 2.35
C PHE A 362 -5.82 -12.17 3.25
N MET A 363 -4.80 -11.50 2.72
CA MET A 363 -3.62 -11.09 3.50
C MET A 363 -3.94 -10.06 4.60
N GLU A 364 -4.82 -9.11 4.31
CA GLU A 364 -5.31 -8.16 5.32
C GLU A 364 -5.95 -8.89 6.49
N ARG A 365 -6.62 -10.01 6.21
CA ARG A 365 -7.27 -10.86 7.20
C ARG A 365 -6.31 -11.79 7.93
N LEU A 366 -5.08 -11.92 7.46
CA LEU A 366 -3.95 -12.56 8.15
C LEU A 366 -3.12 -11.56 8.97
N GLY A 367 -3.53 -10.28 9.06
CA GLY A 367 -2.85 -9.26 9.85
C GLY A 367 -1.78 -8.45 9.09
N CYS A 368 -1.69 -8.58 7.76
CA CYS A 368 -0.77 -7.79 6.96
C CYS A 368 -1.41 -6.48 6.49
N GLU A 369 -0.78 -5.34 6.82
CA GLU A 369 -1.24 -4.07 6.27
C GLU A 369 -0.82 -3.97 4.80
N ARG A 370 -1.70 -3.41 3.97
CA ARG A 370 -1.39 -3.09 2.54
C ARG A 370 -0.25 -2.10 2.37
N THR A 371 0.26 -1.59 3.47
CA THR A 371 1.34 -0.63 3.52
C THR A 371 2.70 -1.27 3.69
N GLU A 372 2.72 -2.55 4.05
CA GLU A 372 3.92 -3.32 4.34
C GLU A 372 4.57 -3.85 3.06
N GLU A 373 5.90 -3.83 3.01
CA GLU A 373 6.67 -4.40 1.90
C GLU A 373 6.30 -5.88 1.64
N GLN A 374 5.93 -6.61 2.70
CA GLN A 374 5.53 -8.00 2.59
C GLN A 374 4.24 -8.20 1.77
N PHE A 375 3.31 -7.25 1.83
CA PHE A 375 2.08 -7.28 1.04
C PHE A 375 2.41 -7.34 -0.45
N VAL A 376 3.28 -6.44 -0.91
CA VAL A 376 3.70 -6.35 -2.32
C VAL A 376 4.46 -7.60 -2.75
N LYS A 377 5.36 -8.11 -1.90
CA LYS A 377 6.13 -9.32 -2.19
C LYS A 377 5.24 -10.55 -2.36
N GLU A 378 4.24 -10.71 -1.49
CA GLU A 378 3.30 -11.83 -1.59
C GLU A 378 2.35 -11.70 -2.78
N GLN A 379 1.85 -10.50 -3.09
CA GLN A 379 1.05 -10.28 -4.32
C GLN A 379 1.85 -10.67 -5.57
N ALA A 380 3.10 -10.20 -5.67
CA ALA A 380 3.98 -10.52 -6.79
C ALA A 380 4.24 -12.03 -6.89
N ALA A 381 4.44 -12.71 -5.76
CA ALA A 381 4.67 -14.14 -5.73
C ALA A 381 3.46 -14.96 -6.21
N VAL A 382 2.24 -14.56 -5.84
CA VAL A 382 0.99 -15.17 -6.33
C VAL A 382 0.80 -14.95 -7.83
N GLN A 383 1.14 -13.77 -8.35
CA GLN A 383 1.07 -13.51 -9.79
C GLN A 383 2.10 -14.31 -10.58
N LEU A 384 3.33 -14.42 -10.09
CA LEU A 384 4.35 -15.29 -10.67
C LEU A 384 3.90 -16.77 -10.67
N TYR A 385 3.23 -17.20 -9.60
CA TYR A 385 2.64 -18.53 -9.52
C TYR A 385 1.57 -18.74 -10.61
N PHE A 386 0.66 -17.79 -10.79
CA PHE A 386 -0.33 -17.85 -11.88
C PHE A 386 0.34 -17.92 -13.27
N GLY A 387 1.42 -17.15 -13.49
CA GLY A 387 2.20 -17.23 -14.72
C GLY A 387 2.83 -18.61 -14.95
N SER A 388 3.25 -19.28 -13.87
CA SER A 388 3.76 -20.66 -13.95
C SER A 388 2.67 -21.67 -14.30
N ILE A 389 1.46 -21.52 -13.74
CA ILE A 389 0.29 -22.34 -14.09
C ILE A 389 -0.06 -22.19 -15.58
N LEU A 390 -0.14 -20.96 -16.10
CA LEU A 390 -0.42 -20.72 -17.52
C LEU A 390 0.64 -21.37 -18.42
N SER A 391 1.90 -21.32 -18.01
CA SER A 391 2.98 -21.97 -18.75
C SER A 391 2.84 -23.49 -18.77
N GLN A 392 2.43 -24.10 -17.65
CA GLN A 392 2.17 -25.53 -17.53
C GLN A 392 0.94 -25.96 -18.34
N LEU A 393 -0.14 -25.18 -18.32
CA LEU A 393 -1.35 -25.43 -19.12
C LEU A 393 -1.03 -25.47 -20.63
N ARG A 394 -0.23 -24.51 -21.11
CA ARG A 394 0.26 -24.50 -22.49
C ARG A 394 1.11 -25.74 -22.82
N GLN A 395 2.07 -26.09 -21.96
CA GLN A 395 2.90 -27.29 -22.16
C GLN A 395 2.05 -28.57 -22.21
N ARG A 396 1.04 -28.68 -21.35
CA ARG A 396 0.10 -29.80 -21.35
C ARG A 396 -0.63 -29.91 -22.69
N LYS A 397 -1.10 -28.81 -23.27
CA LYS A 397 -1.79 -28.82 -24.57
C LYS A 397 -0.83 -29.12 -25.74
N GLY A 398 0.33 -28.48 -25.80
CA GLY A 398 1.32 -28.73 -26.85
C GLY A 398 1.89 -30.15 -26.88
N ASN A 399 1.90 -30.86 -25.75
CA ASN A 399 2.39 -32.25 -25.66
C ASN A 399 1.36 -33.31 -26.09
N LEU A 400 0.09 -32.94 -26.34
CA LEU A 400 -0.96 -33.88 -26.80
C LEU A 400 -0.59 -34.57 -28.13
N ASP A 401 0.20 -33.90 -28.98
CA ASP A 401 0.59 -34.40 -30.30
C ASP A 401 1.86 -35.28 -30.28
N SER A 402 2.54 -35.37 -29.13
CA SER A 402 3.82 -36.09 -29.01
C SER A 402 3.63 -37.56 -28.62
N ARG A 403 3.99 -38.50 -29.52
CA ARG A 403 3.84 -39.97 -29.34
C ARG A 403 4.70 -40.59 -28.22
N ALA A 404 5.51 -39.80 -27.52
CA ALA A 404 6.34 -40.27 -26.40
C ALA A 404 6.18 -39.32 -25.21
N MET A 405 5.26 -39.64 -24.29
CA MET A 405 5.17 -38.94 -23.01
C MET A 405 6.34 -39.35 -22.12
N ASN A 406 7.13 -38.38 -21.68
CA ASN A 406 8.09 -38.57 -20.60
C ASN A 406 7.41 -38.40 -19.23
N ASP A 407 8.06 -38.84 -18.15
CA ASP A 407 7.51 -38.79 -16.77
C ASP A 407 7.08 -37.38 -16.35
N ALA A 408 7.79 -36.36 -16.82
CA ALA A 408 7.45 -34.95 -16.58
C ALA A 408 6.14 -34.55 -17.27
N ALA A 409 5.93 -34.94 -18.53
CA ALA A 409 4.67 -34.72 -19.23
C ALA A 409 3.52 -35.48 -18.54
N GLN A 410 3.74 -36.74 -18.15
CA GLN A 410 2.74 -37.55 -17.44
C GLN A 410 2.29 -36.89 -16.13
N SER A 411 3.23 -36.30 -15.36
CA SER A 411 2.92 -35.59 -14.12
C SER A 411 2.05 -34.34 -14.35
N LEU A 412 2.21 -33.64 -15.47
CA LEU A 412 1.39 -32.48 -15.83
C LEU A 412 -0.02 -32.89 -16.29
N PHE A 413 -0.13 -34.00 -17.02
CA PHE A 413 -1.41 -34.53 -17.48
C PHE A 413 -2.28 -35.04 -16.34
N ASN A 414 -1.67 -35.69 -15.35
CA ASN A 414 -2.35 -36.20 -14.18
C ASN A 414 -2.55 -35.16 -13.08
N ASN A 415 -2.26 -33.87 -13.33
CA ASN A 415 -2.43 -32.82 -12.34
C ASN A 415 -3.90 -32.33 -12.31
N PRO A 416 -4.66 -32.63 -11.24
CA PRO A 416 -6.09 -32.32 -11.17
C PRO A 416 -6.37 -30.82 -11.10
N LEU A 417 -5.44 -30.01 -10.54
CA LEU A 417 -5.55 -28.55 -10.54
C LEU A 417 -5.52 -28.02 -11.98
N LEU A 418 -4.57 -28.49 -12.79
CA LEU A 418 -4.44 -28.06 -14.18
C LEU A 418 -5.66 -28.45 -14.99
N GLU A 419 -6.23 -29.64 -14.76
CA GLU A 419 -7.43 -30.10 -15.47
C GLU A 419 -8.64 -29.22 -15.14
N LYS A 420 -8.85 -28.96 -13.84
CA LYS A 420 -9.92 -28.09 -13.38
C LYS A 420 -9.76 -26.66 -13.91
N LEU A 421 -8.55 -26.11 -13.84
CA LEU A 421 -8.28 -24.75 -14.34
C LEU A 421 -8.41 -24.66 -15.85
N ASP A 422 -8.04 -25.69 -16.62
CA ASP A 422 -8.23 -25.74 -18.07
C ASP A 422 -9.71 -25.54 -18.42
N GLY A 423 -10.60 -26.34 -17.81
CA GLY A 423 -12.04 -26.24 -18.04
C GLY A 423 -12.63 -24.89 -17.60
N LEU A 424 -12.17 -24.32 -16.49
CA LEU A 424 -12.64 -23.03 -16.01
C LEU A 424 -12.13 -21.85 -16.86
N MET A 425 -10.87 -21.89 -17.29
CA MET A 425 -10.28 -20.86 -18.16
C MET A 425 -11.00 -20.84 -19.50
N ILE A 426 -11.24 -22.00 -20.10
CA ILE A 426 -12.02 -22.11 -21.34
C ILE A 426 -13.42 -21.51 -21.13
N LYS A 427 -14.17 -21.91 -20.09
CA LYS A 427 -15.51 -21.37 -19.78
C LYS A 427 -15.52 -19.86 -19.55
N GLY A 428 -14.58 -19.35 -18.76
CA GLY A 428 -14.50 -17.93 -18.39
C GLY A 428 -14.14 -17.02 -19.57
N PHE A 429 -13.30 -17.52 -20.49
CA PHE A 429 -12.92 -16.76 -21.68
C PHE A 429 -13.94 -16.93 -22.82
N LEU A 430 -14.60 -18.09 -22.94
CA LEU A 430 -15.68 -18.37 -23.90
C LEU A 430 -16.98 -17.61 -23.63
N HIS A 431 -17.31 -17.32 -22.37
CA HIS A 431 -18.58 -16.64 -22.08
C HIS A 431 -18.64 -15.25 -22.74
N SER A 432 -19.80 -15.01 -23.39
CA SER A 432 -20.10 -13.80 -24.18
C SER A 432 -20.24 -12.55 -23.31
N LYS A 433 -20.33 -11.38 -23.96
CA LYS A 433 -20.65 -10.09 -23.33
C LYS A 433 -22.01 -10.10 -22.60
N ASP A 434 -22.91 -10.99 -22.96
CA ASP A 434 -24.25 -11.14 -22.36
C ASP A 434 -24.21 -12.08 -21.15
N SER A 435 -23.24 -11.88 -20.25
CA SER A 435 -23.20 -12.63 -19.00
C SER A 435 -24.46 -12.28 -18.20
N LYS A 436 -25.45 -13.18 -18.21
CA LYS A 436 -26.71 -12.98 -17.48
C LYS A 436 -26.39 -12.64 -16.02
N ALA A 437 -26.97 -11.55 -15.53
CA ALA A 437 -26.93 -11.23 -14.13
C ALA A 437 -27.61 -12.39 -13.40
N ARG A 438 -26.92 -13.01 -12.45
CA ARG A 438 -27.41 -14.20 -11.75
C ARG A 438 -27.85 -13.88 -10.33
N TYR A 439 -27.15 -12.93 -9.69
CA TYR A 439 -27.48 -12.51 -8.34
C TYR A 439 -27.48 -10.98 -8.20
N LYS A 440 -28.39 -10.48 -7.37
CA LYS A 440 -28.40 -9.14 -6.79
C LYS A 440 -28.37 -9.26 -5.28
N LEU A 441 -27.70 -8.34 -4.61
CA LEU A 441 -27.67 -8.33 -3.15
C LEU A 441 -28.72 -7.36 -2.60
N GLN A 442 -29.57 -7.85 -1.69
CA GLN A 442 -30.43 -6.96 -0.90
C GLN A 442 -29.59 -6.14 0.07
N ASN A 443 -29.96 -4.86 0.22
CA ASN A 443 -29.29 -3.90 1.12
C ASN A 443 -30.08 -3.73 2.43
N PRO A 444 -29.73 -4.42 3.53
CA PRO A 444 -30.05 -3.91 4.85
C PRO A 444 -29.25 -2.63 5.12
N GLU A 445 -29.80 -1.66 5.86
CA GLU A 445 -29.17 -0.37 6.23
C GLU A 445 -27.75 -0.49 6.84
N ARG A 446 -27.36 -1.69 7.28
CA ARG A 446 -26.07 -2.03 7.90
C ARG A 446 -24.94 -2.35 6.91
N PHE A 447 -25.24 -2.48 5.61
CA PHE A 447 -24.30 -2.87 4.55
C PHE A 447 -23.78 -1.67 3.73
N ILE A 448 -22.65 -1.83 3.04
CA ILE A 448 -22.13 -0.80 2.13
C ILE A 448 -23.03 -0.77 0.89
N LEU A 449 -23.55 0.42 0.57
CA LEU A 449 -24.49 0.62 -0.53
C LEU A 449 -23.78 0.40 -1.87
N VAL A 450 -23.81 -0.82 -2.39
CA VAL A 450 -23.31 -1.15 -3.73
C VAL A 450 -24.39 -1.95 -4.46
N LYS A 451 -25.07 -1.32 -5.42
CA LYS A 451 -25.92 -2.03 -6.37
C LYS A 451 -24.98 -2.67 -7.40
N THR A 452 -24.46 -3.86 -7.11
CA THR A 452 -23.70 -4.64 -8.10
C THR A 452 -24.43 -5.92 -8.42
N THR A 453 -24.62 -6.18 -9.71
CA THR A 453 -25.07 -7.47 -10.23
C THR A 453 -23.86 -8.40 -10.32
N ILE A 454 -24.04 -9.65 -9.89
CA ILE A 454 -23.03 -10.70 -10.01
C ILE A 454 -23.40 -11.56 -11.22
N THR A 455 -22.48 -11.69 -12.16
CA THR A 455 -22.67 -12.43 -13.41
C THR A 455 -22.06 -13.83 -13.33
N THR A 456 -22.40 -14.72 -14.26
CA THR A 456 -21.78 -16.05 -14.35
C THR A 456 -20.25 -15.97 -14.53
N VAL A 457 -19.76 -14.97 -15.28
CA VAL A 457 -18.32 -14.76 -15.46
C VAL A 457 -17.67 -14.41 -14.12
N ASP A 458 -18.31 -13.59 -13.28
CA ASP A 458 -17.77 -13.25 -11.96
C ASP A 458 -17.63 -14.48 -11.05
N LEU A 459 -18.57 -15.43 -11.13
CA LEU A 459 -18.50 -16.70 -10.39
C LEU A 459 -17.33 -17.55 -10.86
N ILE A 460 -17.14 -17.67 -12.18
CA ILE A 460 -16.02 -18.42 -12.77
C ILE A 460 -14.69 -17.78 -12.38
N MET A 461 -14.57 -16.45 -12.42
CA MET A 461 -13.35 -15.73 -12.02
C MET A 461 -13.04 -15.95 -10.53
N ALA A 462 -14.06 -15.92 -9.66
CA ALA A 462 -13.90 -16.24 -8.25
C ALA A 462 -13.43 -17.67 -8.02
N GLU A 463 -13.96 -18.62 -8.80
CA GLU A 463 -13.54 -20.02 -8.74
C GLU A 463 -12.10 -20.22 -9.19
N ILE A 464 -11.70 -19.66 -10.34
CA ILE A 464 -10.32 -19.69 -10.82
C ILE A 464 -9.37 -19.16 -9.74
N VAL A 465 -9.66 -17.97 -9.20
CA VAL A 465 -8.81 -17.33 -8.19
C VAL A 465 -8.75 -18.13 -6.89
N CYS A 466 -9.86 -18.70 -6.42
CA CYS A 466 -9.85 -19.52 -5.21
C CYS A 466 -8.95 -20.75 -5.35
N ASN A 467 -8.98 -21.43 -6.51
CA ASN A 467 -8.12 -22.59 -6.75
C ASN A 467 -6.64 -22.16 -6.86
N ILE A 468 -6.33 -21.04 -7.52
CA ILE A 468 -4.96 -20.51 -7.58
C ILE A 468 -4.43 -20.17 -6.18
N LEU A 469 -5.20 -19.43 -5.39
CA LEU A 469 -4.79 -19.04 -4.03
C LEU A 469 -4.66 -20.25 -3.10
N GLY A 470 -5.61 -21.18 -3.17
CA GLY A 470 -5.58 -22.42 -2.39
C GLY A 470 -4.34 -23.24 -2.67
N SER A 471 -4.05 -23.49 -3.94
CA SER A 471 -2.86 -24.22 -4.36
C SER A 471 -1.57 -23.49 -3.99
N TYR A 472 -1.49 -22.17 -4.20
CA TYR A 472 -0.32 -21.38 -3.81
C TYR A 472 -0.06 -21.49 -2.31
N TYR A 473 -1.01 -21.08 -1.47
CA TYR A 473 -0.80 -20.99 -0.03
C TYR A 473 -0.61 -22.38 0.60
N LYS A 474 -1.27 -23.43 0.09
CA LYS A 474 -1.04 -24.80 0.56
C LYS A 474 0.37 -25.30 0.24
N ASN A 475 0.82 -25.14 -1.01
CA ASN A 475 2.11 -25.67 -1.47
C ASN A 475 3.31 -24.87 -0.98
N GLN A 476 3.16 -23.56 -0.80
CA GLN A 476 4.27 -22.72 -0.33
C GLN A 476 4.59 -22.91 1.16
N ASN A 477 3.60 -23.26 1.99
CA ASN A 477 3.82 -23.55 3.40
C ASN A 477 2.71 -24.43 4.00
N LEU A 478 2.86 -25.75 3.88
CA LEU A 478 1.89 -26.72 4.38
C LEU A 478 1.72 -26.66 5.92
N GLN A 479 2.78 -26.30 6.66
CA GLN A 479 2.70 -26.19 8.12
C GLN A 479 1.77 -25.05 8.55
N LYS A 480 1.91 -23.86 7.94
CA LYS A 480 1.00 -22.72 8.17
C LYS A 480 -0.41 -23.04 7.72
N TRP A 481 -0.55 -23.70 6.57
CA TRP A 481 -1.84 -24.17 6.06
C TRP A 481 -2.55 -25.08 7.08
N ASN A 482 -1.85 -26.08 7.61
CA ASN A 482 -2.40 -27.02 8.58
C ASN A 482 -2.69 -26.37 9.94
N LEU A 483 -1.89 -25.39 10.35
CA LEU A 483 -2.14 -24.63 11.57
C LEU A 483 -3.44 -23.82 11.47
N LEU A 484 -3.67 -23.12 10.36
CA LEU A 484 -4.83 -22.25 10.18
C LEU A 484 -6.08 -23.06 9.76
N PHE A 485 -6.00 -23.72 8.62
CA PHE A 485 -7.16 -24.32 7.96
C PHE A 485 -7.29 -25.79 8.29
N LYS A 486 -6.20 -26.58 8.30
CA LYS A 486 -6.21 -28.06 8.43
C LYS A 486 -6.92 -28.79 7.26
N LEU A 487 -8.06 -28.29 6.81
CA LEU A 487 -8.81 -28.78 5.65
C LEU A 487 -8.93 -27.65 4.62
N ASP A 488 -8.91 -28.00 3.34
CA ASP A 488 -9.00 -27.04 2.24
C ASP A 488 -10.34 -26.29 2.23
N GLN A 489 -11.41 -26.98 2.64
CA GLN A 489 -12.73 -26.40 2.84
C GLN A 489 -12.71 -25.21 3.82
N HIS A 490 -11.90 -25.27 4.87
CA HIS A 490 -11.83 -24.17 5.84
C HIS A 490 -11.21 -22.90 5.23
N MET A 491 -10.32 -23.02 4.23
CA MET A 491 -9.83 -21.85 3.49
C MET A 491 -10.95 -21.23 2.66
N PHE A 492 -11.72 -22.05 1.95
CA PHE A 492 -12.88 -21.60 1.18
C PHE A 492 -13.93 -20.89 2.07
N ASP A 493 -14.29 -21.51 3.19
CA ASP A 493 -15.20 -20.95 4.19
C ASP A 493 -14.66 -19.67 4.82
N PHE A 494 -13.33 -19.56 4.93
CA PHE A 494 -12.68 -18.33 5.37
C PHE A 494 -12.86 -17.21 4.35
N LEU A 495 -12.67 -17.43 3.04
CA LEU A 495 -12.91 -16.41 2.00
C LEU A 495 -14.34 -15.87 2.03
N ILE A 496 -15.34 -16.76 2.17
CA ILE A 496 -16.75 -16.35 2.30
C ILE A 496 -16.95 -15.44 3.52
N ARG A 497 -16.35 -15.78 4.66
CA ARG A 497 -16.42 -14.96 5.87
C ARG A 497 -15.73 -13.62 5.71
N ILE A 498 -14.60 -13.55 4.99
CA ILE A 498 -13.94 -12.27 4.70
C ILE A 498 -14.92 -11.33 4.00
N SER A 499 -15.61 -11.84 2.97
CA SER A 499 -16.62 -11.10 2.22
C SER A 499 -17.76 -10.61 3.11
N SER A 500 -18.31 -11.49 3.96
CA SER A 500 -19.34 -11.14 4.95
C SER A 500 -18.90 -10.02 5.91
N ILE A 501 -17.70 -10.13 6.49
CA ILE A 501 -17.17 -9.16 7.44
C ILE A 501 -16.91 -7.81 6.76
N ASN A 502 -16.38 -7.81 5.53
CA ASN A 502 -16.14 -6.57 4.77
C ASN A 502 -17.43 -5.84 4.41
N SER A 503 -18.51 -6.59 4.30
CA SER A 503 -19.81 -6.09 3.90
C SER A 503 -20.58 -5.48 5.07
N ASN A 504 -20.34 -5.96 6.28
CA ASN A 504 -20.93 -5.44 7.52
C ASN A 504 -20.01 -4.39 8.18
N ARG A 505 -20.44 -3.13 8.23
CA ARG A 505 -19.62 -2.01 8.75
C ARG A 505 -19.16 -2.22 10.19
N THR A 506 -20.03 -2.77 11.05
CA THR A 506 -19.75 -3.02 12.47
C THR A 506 -18.71 -4.13 12.64
N MET A 507 -18.84 -5.21 11.87
CA MET A 507 -17.91 -6.33 11.91
C MET A 507 -16.53 -5.93 11.37
N HIS A 508 -16.50 -5.12 10.31
CA HIS A 508 -15.26 -4.56 9.79
C HIS A 508 -14.55 -3.68 10.84
N SER A 509 -15.26 -2.78 11.53
CA SER A 509 -14.66 -1.95 12.57
C SER A 509 -14.18 -2.76 13.77
N PHE A 510 -14.95 -3.76 14.19
CA PHE A 510 -14.56 -4.66 15.27
C PHE A 510 -13.28 -5.43 14.94
N TYR A 511 -13.22 -6.01 13.73
CA TYR A 511 -12.02 -6.69 13.26
C TYR A 511 -10.80 -5.76 13.29
N ARG A 512 -10.93 -4.55 12.74
CA ARG A 512 -9.81 -3.59 12.68
C ARG A 512 -9.34 -3.14 14.07
N GLY A 513 -10.24 -2.95 15.03
CA GLY A 513 -9.89 -2.49 16.37
C GLY A 513 -9.33 -3.57 17.28
N SER A 514 -9.80 -4.82 17.16
CA SER A 514 -9.49 -5.88 18.12
C SER A 514 -8.70 -7.04 17.50
N LEU A 515 -9.15 -7.59 16.38
CA LEU A 515 -8.60 -8.84 15.83
C LEU A 515 -7.38 -8.62 14.95
N PHE A 516 -7.31 -7.49 14.24
CA PHE A 516 -6.19 -7.18 13.38
C PHE A 516 -4.86 -7.07 14.14
N PRO A 517 -4.78 -6.35 15.29
CA PRO A 517 -3.55 -6.33 16.10
C PRO A 517 -3.12 -7.71 16.61
N GLU A 518 -4.08 -8.54 17.03
CA GLU A 518 -3.81 -9.90 17.51
C GLU A 518 -3.20 -10.76 16.39
N LEU A 519 -3.80 -10.77 15.20
CA LEU A 519 -3.30 -11.54 14.06
C LEU A 519 -1.96 -11.02 13.55
N LYS A 520 -1.77 -9.69 13.54
CA LYS A 520 -0.51 -9.06 13.18
C LYS A 520 0.63 -9.48 14.12
N SER A 521 0.35 -9.64 15.42
CA SER A 521 1.35 -10.11 16.39
C SER A 521 1.87 -11.54 16.13
N HIS A 522 1.13 -12.34 15.36
CA HIS A 522 1.53 -13.70 14.99
C HIS A 522 2.45 -13.77 13.77
N ASN A 523 2.74 -12.65 13.10
CA ASN A 523 3.66 -12.56 11.95
C ASN A 523 3.46 -13.68 10.92
N LEU A 524 2.21 -13.94 10.54
CA LEU A 524 1.87 -15.04 9.63
C LEU A 524 2.52 -14.88 8.23
N LEU A 525 2.85 -13.65 7.83
CA LEU A 525 3.58 -13.33 6.61
C LEU A 525 5.00 -12.86 6.96
N PRO A 526 6.06 -13.26 6.20
CA PRO A 526 6.04 -13.93 4.89
C PRO A 526 5.50 -15.35 4.92
N TRP A 527 4.68 -15.73 3.94
CA TRP A 527 4.07 -17.05 3.92
C TRP A 527 5.13 -18.15 3.74
N LYS A 528 6.09 -17.92 2.84
CA LYS A 528 7.18 -18.87 2.53
C LYS A 528 8.19 -19.07 3.66
N LYS A 529 8.22 -18.22 4.70
CA LYS A 529 9.18 -18.34 5.79
C LYS A 529 8.84 -19.56 6.64
N LYS A 530 9.76 -20.53 6.70
CA LYS A 530 9.64 -21.78 7.46
C LYS A 530 10.11 -21.63 8.92
N ASP A 531 10.92 -20.61 9.22
CA ASP A 531 11.80 -20.59 10.42
C ASP A 531 11.49 -19.49 11.45
N GLU A 532 10.22 -19.24 11.77
CA GLU A 532 9.91 -18.61 13.06
C GLU A 532 9.05 -19.56 13.86
N ILE A 533 9.23 -19.50 15.19
CA ILE A 533 8.51 -20.27 16.21
C ILE A 533 7.02 -20.02 16.02
N LEU A 534 6.41 -20.74 15.07
CA LEU A 534 4.97 -20.81 14.93
C LEU A 534 4.49 -21.33 16.27
N PRO A 535 3.54 -20.63 16.93
CA PRO A 535 2.99 -21.12 18.17
C PRO A 535 2.58 -22.59 17.96
N ARG A 536 3.02 -23.49 18.85
CA ARG A 536 2.64 -24.92 18.80
C ARG A 536 1.13 -25.08 18.63
N SER A 537 0.36 -24.09 19.11
CA SER A 537 -1.03 -23.87 18.73
C SER A 537 -1.39 -22.39 18.78
N LEU A 538 -2.29 -21.95 17.89
CA LEU A 538 -2.96 -20.65 18.02
C LEU A 538 -4.01 -20.71 19.13
N PRO A 539 -4.35 -19.58 19.78
CA PRO A 539 -5.48 -19.51 20.70
C PRO A 539 -6.75 -20.08 20.06
N GLN A 540 -7.56 -20.82 20.84
CA GLN A 540 -8.77 -21.47 20.30
C GLN A 540 -9.71 -20.47 19.62
N LYS A 541 -9.83 -19.26 20.19
CA LYS A 541 -10.61 -18.16 19.62
C LYS A 541 -10.13 -17.78 18.22
N VAL A 542 -8.82 -17.73 17.98
CA VAL A 542 -8.23 -17.44 16.67
C VAL A 542 -8.46 -18.62 15.72
N ARG A 543 -8.26 -19.86 16.16
CA ARG A 543 -8.49 -21.06 15.33
C ARG A 543 -9.92 -21.18 14.82
N ASN A 544 -10.91 -20.95 15.68
CA ASN A 544 -12.32 -21.02 15.30
C ASN A 544 -12.63 -20.03 14.15
N ARG A 545 -11.99 -18.85 14.12
CA ARG A 545 -12.20 -17.88 13.02
C ARG A 545 -11.78 -18.40 11.65
N PHE A 546 -10.80 -19.28 11.58
CA PHE A 546 -10.37 -19.90 10.32
C PHE A 546 -11.16 -21.15 9.97
N ARG A 547 -11.85 -21.77 10.94
CA ARG A 547 -12.42 -23.13 10.80
C ARG A 547 -13.93 -23.24 10.94
N ASP A 548 -14.62 -22.27 11.55
CA ASP A 548 -16.10 -22.37 11.70
C ASP A 548 -16.81 -22.28 10.33
N TYR A 549 -18.09 -22.66 10.24
CA TYR A 549 -18.82 -22.48 8.99
C TYR A 549 -19.35 -21.03 8.84
N PRO A 550 -19.43 -20.45 7.62
CA PRO A 550 -20.13 -19.19 7.39
C PRO A 550 -21.61 -19.27 7.85
N GLY A 551 -22.08 -18.24 8.57
CA GLY A 551 -23.43 -18.25 9.15
C GLY A 551 -24.56 -18.28 8.11
N VAL A 552 -25.64 -19.00 8.42
CA VAL A 552 -26.82 -19.25 7.56
C VAL A 552 -27.54 -17.95 7.12
N SER A 553 -27.32 -16.83 7.81
CA SER A 553 -27.89 -15.52 7.42
C SER A 553 -27.34 -14.96 6.10
N LEU A 554 -26.22 -15.50 5.58
CA LEU A 554 -25.61 -15.07 4.32
C LEU A 554 -26.43 -15.44 3.08
N TYR A 555 -27.13 -16.58 3.11
CA TYR A 555 -27.94 -17.04 1.98
C TYR A 555 -29.19 -16.17 1.76
N LYS A 556 -29.66 -15.48 2.80
CA LYS A 556 -30.84 -14.60 2.74
C LYS A 556 -30.57 -13.24 2.07
N LEU A 557 -29.30 -12.90 1.86
CA LEU A 557 -28.91 -11.58 1.34
C LEU A 557 -28.73 -11.57 -0.18
N LEU A 558 -28.60 -12.73 -0.82
CA LEU A 558 -28.48 -12.89 -2.28
C LEU A 558 -29.84 -13.24 -2.86
N GLU A 559 -30.37 -12.38 -3.72
CA GLU A 559 -31.52 -12.65 -4.58
C GLU A 559 -31.04 -13.15 -5.93
N GLU A 560 -31.67 -14.21 -6.42
CA GLU A 560 -31.52 -14.62 -7.81
C GLU A 560 -32.22 -13.62 -8.72
N VAL A 561 -31.59 -13.31 -9.84
CA VAL A 561 -32.18 -12.47 -10.88
C VAL A 561 -32.73 -13.42 -11.93
N ASP A 562 -34.05 -13.38 -12.13
CA ASP A 562 -34.73 -14.10 -13.21
C ASP A 562 -34.31 -13.62 -14.60
#